data_AF-A0A918BHE3-F1
#
_entry.id   AF-A0A918BHE3-F1
#
_cell.length_a   1.000
_cell.length_b   1.000
_cell.length_c   1.000
_cell.angle_alpha   90.00
_cell.angle_beta   90.00
_cell.angle_gamma   90.00
#
_symmetry.space_group_name_H-M   'P 1'
#
loop_
_entity.id
_entity.type
_entity.pdbx_description
1 polymer ?
#
loop_
_entity_poly.entity_id
_entity_poly.type
_entity_poly.pdbx_seq_one_letter_code
_entity_poly.pdbx_strand_id
1 'polypeptide(L)'
;MGTLPLQQAADGLIRLTGSGPPAGPTFLCRRRAHRASAPQQRRQGAPVQRGPDLPLSGYAPKMTTDPSTWEPAPLAEVADLFSRAGCTWWIAGGHAIELAVGHAIREHGDIDVLLLREDQHAAQYVLAGWEWWAADPPGKLRPWLPDEYLPMGVHDIWCRPGPGKPWRLQIMLDEAQDGLWVSRRDTAVHRPIAELGAISTAGIPYLRPEVQLYYKAKNPRPKDESDLTAALPTLGPTQRIWLAEAILATYGDHPWVHRLEVPARHRRPPQADLLDDLPYDWEQR
;
A
#
# COMPACT_ATOMS: atom_id res chain seq x y z
N MET A 1 26.50 -58.30 -45.15
CA MET A 1 25.69 -57.12 -45.49
C MET A 1 26.11 -56.02 -44.53
N GLY A 2 26.53 -54.81 -44.85
CA GLY A 2 26.69 -54.05 -46.08
C GLY A 2 27.19 -52.68 -45.59
N THR A 3 28.25 -52.18 -46.20
CA THR A 3 29.02 -50.94 -45.95
C THR A 3 28.21 -49.64 -45.90
N LEU A 4 28.66 -48.64 -45.12
CA LEU A 4 29.03 -47.24 -45.53
C LEU A 4 29.25 -46.29 -44.30
N PRO A 5 29.86 -45.08 -44.45
CA PRO A 5 31.10 -44.73 -43.74
C PRO A 5 31.07 -43.40 -42.93
N LEU A 6 32.25 -43.03 -42.40
CA LEU A 6 32.63 -41.71 -41.87
C LEU A 6 32.33 -40.54 -42.83
N GLN A 7 31.89 -39.41 -42.26
CA GLN A 7 32.07 -38.09 -42.87
C GLN A 7 32.33 -37.03 -41.78
N GLN A 8 33.45 -36.32 -41.90
CA GLN A 8 33.81 -35.10 -41.18
C GLN A 8 33.20 -33.87 -41.86
N ALA A 9 32.75 -32.90 -41.07
CA ALA A 9 32.67 -31.46 -41.37
C ALA A 9 32.58 -30.75 -39.99
N ALA A 10 33.59 -30.02 -39.54
CA ALA A 10 33.96 -28.64 -39.87
C ALA A 10 33.08 -27.58 -39.16
N ASP A 11 33.78 -26.76 -38.38
CA ASP A 11 33.57 -25.34 -38.07
C ASP A 11 32.26 -24.85 -37.43
N GLY A 12 32.40 -24.15 -36.30
CA GLY A 12 31.29 -23.38 -35.74
C GLY A 12 31.50 -22.86 -34.32
N LEU A 13 32.64 -22.22 -34.03
CA LEU A 13 32.82 -21.42 -32.83
C LEU A 13 31.91 -20.18 -32.91
N ILE A 14 30.70 -20.25 -32.37
CA ILE A 14 29.85 -19.07 -32.19
C ILE A 14 29.93 -18.63 -30.72
N ARG A 15 30.72 -17.56 -30.51
CA ARG A 15 30.59 -16.68 -29.36
C ARG A 15 29.18 -16.11 -29.34
N LEU A 16 28.41 -16.42 -28.30
CA LEU A 16 27.26 -15.61 -27.92
C LEU A 16 27.69 -14.69 -26.78
N THR A 17 28.25 -13.55 -27.17
CA THR A 17 28.22 -12.32 -26.41
C THR A 17 26.81 -11.75 -26.47
N GLY A 18 26.11 -11.70 -25.34
CA GLY A 18 24.84 -10.98 -25.17
C GLY A 18 24.71 -10.61 -23.70
N SER A 19 25.27 -9.46 -23.31
CA SER A 19 24.51 -8.23 -23.03
C SER A 19 23.55 -8.40 -21.86
N GLY A 20 24.08 -8.18 -20.65
CA GLY A 20 23.27 -7.97 -19.46
C GLY A 20 22.37 -6.74 -19.60
N PRO A 21 21.23 -6.70 -18.90
CA PRO A 21 20.32 -5.56 -18.95
C PRO A 21 20.98 -4.31 -18.37
N PRO A 22 20.72 -3.11 -18.95
CA PRO A 22 21.35 -1.88 -18.51
C PRO A 22 20.85 -1.45 -17.13
N ALA A 23 21.80 -1.00 -16.30
CA ALA A 23 21.54 -0.34 -15.04
C ALA A 23 20.59 0.86 -15.23
N GLY A 24 19.55 0.91 -14.40
CA GLY A 24 18.64 2.05 -14.33
C GLY A 24 19.36 3.34 -13.91
N PRO A 25 18.86 4.51 -14.31
CA PRO A 25 19.54 5.77 -14.08
C PRO A 25 19.58 6.13 -12.59
N THR A 26 20.79 6.23 -12.05
CA THR A 26 21.08 6.83 -10.75
C THR A 26 20.80 8.33 -10.82
N PHE A 27 19.71 8.79 -10.23
CA PHE A 27 19.42 10.23 -10.12
C PHE A 27 20.21 10.84 -8.96
N LEU A 28 21.38 11.43 -9.28
CA LEU A 28 22.09 12.35 -8.39
C LEU A 28 21.34 13.69 -8.32
N CYS A 29 20.64 13.93 -7.22
CA CYS A 29 20.01 15.21 -6.92
C CYS A 29 21.08 16.26 -6.55
N ARG A 30 21.36 17.19 -7.47
CA ARG A 30 22.19 18.38 -7.18
C ARG A 30 21.35 19.44 -6.46
N ARG A 31 21.65 19.68 -5.17
CA ARG A 31 21.17 20.84 -4.42
C ARG A 31 21.62 22.15 -5.10
N ARG A 32 20.69 23.06 -5.37
CA ARG A 32 21.00 24.49 -5.64
C ARG A 32 20.31 25.39 -4.63
N ALA A 33 21.09 26.37 -4.20
CA ALA A 33 20.88 27.25 -3.06
C ALA A 33 19.85 28.36 -3.29
N HIS A 34 19.28 28.81 -2.16
CA HIS A 34 18.39 29.96 -1.99
C HIS A 34 18.95 31.27 -2.55
N ARG A 35 18.07 32.12 -3.08
CA ARG A 35 18.31 33.57 -3.18
C ARG A 35 17.11 34.35 -2.65
N ALA A 36 17.46 35.46 -2.02
CA ALA A 36 16.69 36.22 -1.05
C ALA A 36 15.75 37.29 -1.65
N SER A 37 14.84 37.73 -0.76
CA SER A 37 13.76 38.71 -0.88
C SER A 37 14.18 40.16 -1.11
N ALA A 38 13.26 40.99 -1.63
CA ALA A 38 13.28 42.47 -1.58
C ALA A 38 11.83 43.01 -1.77
N PRO A 39 11.50 44.28 -1.45
CA PRO A 39 10.54 44.59 -0.39
C PRO A 39 9.23 45.29 -0.81
N GLN A 40 8.38 45.39 0.20
CA GLN A 40 7.02 45.92 0.32
C GLN A 40 6.92 47.45 0.08
N GLN A 41 5.87 47.91 -0.61
CA GLN A 41 5.44 49.30 -0.59
C GLN A 41 3.95 49.42 -0.21
N ARG A 42 3.72 50.13 0.90
CA ARG A 42 2.43 50.65 1.34
C ARG A 42 1.94 51.74 0.39
N ARG A 43 0.66 51.71 0.03
CA ARG A 43 -0.09 52.92 -0.35
C ARG A 43 -1.32 53.06 0.54
N GLN A 44 -1.45 54.25 1.14
CA GLN A 44 -2.55 54.69 1.99
C GLN A 44 -3.77 55.10 1.14
N GLY A 45 -4.97 54.92 1.69
CA GLY A 45 -6.24 54.92 0.98
C GLY A 45 -6.97 56.25 0.78
N ALA A 46 -8.20 56.16 0.27
CA ALA A 46 -9.22 57.19 0.20
C ALA A 46 -10.63 56.54 0.32
N PRO A 47 -11.68 57.27 0.76
CA PRO A 47 -12.80 56.69 1.50
C PRO A 47 -14.04 56.29 0.68
N VAL A 48 -14.86 55.50 1.39
CA VAL A 48 -16.13 54.81 1.08
C VAL A 48 -17.24 55.69 0.50
N GLN A 49 -17.97 55.17 -0.50
CA GLN A 49 -19.34 55.59 -0.84
C GLN A 49 -20.31 54.42 -0.59
N ARG A 50 -21.35 54.69 0.21
CA ARG A 50 -22.44 53.75 0.56
C ARG A 50 -23.51 53.77 -0.53
N GLY A 51 -23.71 52.64 -1.21
CA GLY A 51 -24.89 52.36 -2.05
C GLY A 51 -26.04 51.76 -1.23
N PRO A 52 -27.27 51.79 -1.75
CA PRO A 52 -28.48 51.45 -0.97
C PRO A 52 -28.62 49.96 -0.67
N ASP A 53 -29.17 49.68 0.51
CA ASP A 53 -29.38 48.36 1.10
C ASP A 53 -30.27 47.45 0.24
N LEU A 54 -29.70 46.35 -0.24
CA LEU A 54 -30.42 45.19 -0.79
C LEU A 54 -30.59 44.15 0.34
N PRO A 55 -31.77 43.53 0.50
CA PRO A 55 -32.00 42.56 1.56
C PRO A 55 -31.15 41.30 1.33
N LEU A 56 -30.25 41.03 2.28
CA LEU A 56 -29.43 39.82 2.38
C LEU A 56 -30.30 38.59 2.63
N SER A 57 -30.88 38.01 1.58
CA SER A 57 -31.29 36.60 1.60
C SER A 57 -30.07 35.74 1.27
N GLY A 58 -29.18 35.60 2.25
CA GLY A 58 -27.99 34.77 2.19
C GLY A 58 -28.14 33.57 3.10
N TYR A 59 -28.97 32.59 2.72
CA TYR A 59 -28.82 31.25 3.25
C TYR A 59 -27.56 30.65 2.60
N ALA A 60 -26.38 31.04 3.10
CA ALA A 60 -25.19 30.24 2.86
C ALA A 60 -25.43 28.93 3.63
N PRO A 61 -25.54 27.76 2.97
CA PRO A 61 -25.63 26.53 3.70
C PRO A 61 -24.38 26.45 4.58
N LYS A 62 -24.57 26.36 5.90
CA LYS A 62 -23.51 25.93 6.80
C LYS A 62 -23.19 24.50 6.39
N MET A 63 -22.24 24.34 5.48
CA MET A 63 -21.58 23.05 5.27
C MET A 63 -20.68 22.83 6.48
N THR A 64 -21.29 22.44 7.59
CA THR A 64 -20.61 21.72 8.65
C THR A 64 -20.40 20.32 8.09
N THR A 65 -19.37 20.16 7.27
CA THR A 65 -18.89 18.83 6.91
C THR A 65 -18.52 18.13 8.21
N ASP A 66 -19.18 16.99 8.47
CA ASP A 66 -18.83 16.16 9.62
C ASP A 66 -17.33 15.85 9.50
N PRO A 67 -16.51 16.15 10.52
CA PRO A 67 -15.06 15.93 10.48
C PRO A 67 -14.67 14.44 10.26
N SER A 68 -15.63 13.52 10.32
CA SER A 68 -15.46 12.09 10.00
C SER A 68 -15.89 11.70 8.57
N THR A 69 -16.38 12.62 7.74
CA THR A 69 -16.89 12.33 6.39
C THR A 69 -15.80 11.80 5.46
N TRP A 70 -16.08 10.69 4.77
CA TRP A 70 -15.25 10.14 3.71
C TRP A 70 -15.86 10.42 2.32
N GLU A 71 -14.99 10.77 1.37
CA GLU A 71 -15.29 10.85 -0.05
C GLU A 71 -14.07 10.29 -0.80
N PRO A 72 -13.95 8.97 -0.97
CA PRO A 72 -12.73 8.35 -1.48
C PRO A 72 -12.30 8.94 -2.82
N ALA A 73 -11.01 9.25 -2.94
CA ALA A 73 -10.43 9.69 -4.20
C ALA A 73 -10.58 8.58 -5.25
N PRO A 74 -10.86 8.92 -6.53
CA PRO A 74 -10.84 7.93 -7.60
C PRO A 74 -9.49 7.23 -7.69
N LEU A 75 -9.50 5.93 -8.00
CA LEU A 75 -8.29 5.12 -8.11
C LEU A 75 -7.21 5.74 -9.03
N ALA A 76 -7.64 6.32 -10.16
CA ALA A 76 -6.74 6.98 -11.11
C ALA A 76 -6.07 8.24 -10.53
N GLU A 77 -6.78 8.99 -9.69
CA GLU A 77 -6.22 10.16 -8.99
C GLU A 77 -5.13 9.73 -8.01
N VAL A 78 -5.39 8.67 -7.23
CA VAL A 78 -4.40 8.12 -6.30
C VAL A 78 -3.17 7.60 -7.04
N ALA A 79 -3.36 6.91 -8.17
CA ALA A 79 -2.26 6.43 -8.98
C ALA A 79 -1.41 7.57 -9.57
N ASP A 80 -2.04 8.64 -10.04
CA ASP A 80 -1.34 9.83 -10.53
C ASP A 80 -0.52 10.51 -9.43
N LEU A 81 -1.11 10.71 -8.24
CA LEU A 81 -0.42 11.28 -7.08
C LEU A 81 0.83 10.47 -6.72
N PHE A 82 0.68 9.16 -6.53
CA PHE A 82 1.75 8.27 -6.07
C PHE A 82 2.74 7.85 -7.16
N SER A 83 2.48 8.15 -8.44
CA SER A 83 3.47 7.99 -9.51
C SER A 83 4.78 8.75 -9.25
N ARG A 84 4.72 9.78 -8.40
CA ARG A 84 5.85 10.65 -8.01
C ARG A 84 6.53 10.25 -6.70
N ALA A 85 6.12 9.15 -6.05
CA ALA A 85 6.59 8.79 -4.71
C ALA A 85 8.11 8.50 -4.65
N GLY A 86 8.71 8.04 -5.74
CA GLY A 86 10.14 7.69 -5.78
C GLY A 86 10.52 6.42 -5.01
N CYS A 87 9.54 5.76 -4.39
CA CYS A 87 9.66 4.52 -3.63
C CYS A 87 8.61 3.50 -4.11
N THR A 88 8.63 2.30 -3.52
CA THR A 88 7.60 1.29 -3.81
C THR A 88 6.35 1.57 -3.00
N TRP A 89 5.19 1.47 -3.65
CA TRP A 89 3.88 1.66 -3.04
C TRP A 89 2.86 0.76 -3.74
N TRP A 90 1.74 0.51 -3.08
CA TRP A 90 0.66 -0.31 -3.64
C TRP A 90 -0.71 0.22 -3.27
N ILE A 91 -1.65 0.16 -4.20
CA ILE A 91 -3.07 0.16 -3.84
C ILE A 91 -3.35 -1.05 -2.95
N ALA A 92 -4.12 -0.81 -1.89
CA ALA A 92 -4.44 -1.80 -0.88
C ALA A 92 -5.96 -1.94 -0.69
N GLY A 93 -6.38 -2.67 0.36
CA GLY A 93 -7.78 -2.79 0.74
C GLY A 93 -8.64 -3.51 -0.30
N GLY A 94 -9.90 -3.08 -0.41
CA GLY A 94 -10.85 -3.66 -1.37
C GLY A 94 -10.48 -3.41 -2.83
N HIS A 95 -9.89 -2.25 -3.13
CA HIS A 95 -9.46 -1.93 -4.49
C HIS A 95 -8.33 -2.85 -4.99
N ALA A 96 -7.42 -3.29 -4.11
CA ALA A 96 -6.42 -4.29 -4.46
C ALA A 96 -7.05 -5.63 -4.89
N ILE A 97 -8.15 -6.04 -4.22
CA ILE A 97 -8.89 -7.25 -4.59
C ILE A 97 -9.50 -7.09 -5.99
N GLU A 98 -10.17 -5.97 -6.26
CA GLU A 98 -10.76 -5.71 -7.57
C GLU A 98 -9.73 -5.58 -8.69
N LEU A 99 -8.56 -5.02 -8.40
CA LEU A 99 -7.45 -4.99 -9.36
C LEU A 99 -6.93 -6.39 -9.69
N ALA A 100 -6.91 -7.30 -8.71
CA ALA A 100 -6.56 -8.70 -8.93
C ALA A 100 -7.64 -9.48 -9.68
N VAL A 101 -8.92 -9.19 -9.39
CA VAL A 101 -10.09 -9.84 -10.01
C VAL A 101 -10.34 -9.32 -11.43
N GLY A 102 -9.99 -8.06 -11.70
CA GLY A 102 -10.13 -7.41 -12.99
C GLY A 102 -11.48 -6.71 -13.22
N HIS A 103 -12.35 -6.66 -12.21
CA HIS A 103 -13.63 -5.92 -12.27
C HIS A 103 -14.09 -5.49 -10.87
N ALA A 104 -15.03 -4.53 -10.83
CA ALA A 104 -15.66 -4.09 -9.59
C ALA A 104 -16.53 -5.21 -8.98
N ILE A 105 -16.53 -5.34 -7.66
CA ILE A 105 -17.27 -6.37 -6.91
C ILE A 105 -18.21 -5.76 -5.86
N ARG A 106 -17.91 -4.55 -5.36
CA ARG A 106 -18.74 -3.80 -4.40
C ARG A 106 -18.35 -2.32 -4.36
N GLU A 107 -19.16 -1.50 -3.69
CA GLU A 107 -18.77 -0.13 -3.36
C GLU A 107 -17.65 -0.10 -2.31
N HIS A 108 -16.79 0.93 -2.38
CA HIS A 108 -15.73 1.19 -1.40
C HIS A 108 -15.99 2.54 -0.72
N GLY A 109 -15.93 2.53 0.61
CA GLY A 109 -16.06 3.74 1.43
C GLY A 109 -14.72 4.39 1.76
N ASP A 110 -13.63 3.78 1.30
CA ASP A 110 -12.24 4.14 1.53
C ASP A 110 -11.39 3.80 0.29
N ILE A 111 -10.19 4.37 0.21
CA ILE A 111 -9.13 3.93 -0.69
C ILE A 111 -7.82 3.88 0.10
N ASP A 112 -7.20 2.72 0.10
CA ASP A 112 -6.01 2.44 0.90
C ASP A 112 -4.77 2.41 0.00
N VAL A 113 -3.70 3.03 0.45
CA VAL A 113 -2.37 2.96 -0.16
C VAL A 113 -1.39 2.44 0.88
N LEU A 114 -0.64 1.38 0.54
CA LEU A 114 0.39 0.83 1.40
C LEU A 114 1.76 1.35 1.00
N LEU A 115 2.51 1.79 2.01
CA LEU A 115 3.94 2.12 1.96
C LEU A 115 4.69 1.28 3.00
N LEU A 116 5.97 1.06 2.74
CA LEU A 116 6.87 0.58 3.79
C LEU A 116 7.17 1.72 4.77
N ARG A 117 7.34 1.39 6.05
CA ARG A 117 7.55 2.42 7.09
C ARG A 117 8.77 3.30 6.82
N GLU A 118 9.84 2.72 6.28
CA GLU A 118 11.04 3.47 5.92
C GLU A 118 10.78 4.56 4.86
N ASP A 119 9.75 4.39 4.04
CA ASP A 119 9.33 5.30 2.98
C ASP A 119 8.21 6.27 3.40
N GLN A 120 7.82 6.31 4.68
CA GLN A 120 6.64 7.06 5.12
C GLN A 120 6.67 8.56 4.71
N HIS A 121 7.84 9.20 4.67
CA HIS A 121 7.96 10.59 4.25
C HIS A 121 7.63 10.83 2.77
N ALA A 122 7.63 9.78 1.94
CA ALA A 122 7.14 9.86 0.56
C ALA A 122 5.65 10.24 0.51
N ALA A 123 4.85 9.82 1.51
CA ALA A 123 3.45 10.22 1.62
C ALA A 123 3.30 11.74 1.80
N GLN A 124 4.10 12.34 2.69
CA GLN A 124 4.09 13.79 2.91
C GLN A 124 4.53 14.56 1.65
N TYR A 125 5.52 14.03 0.92
CA TYR A 125 5.97 14.61 -0.33
C TYR A 125 4.89 14.56 -1.43
N VAL A 126 4.28 13.39 -1.65
CA VAL A 126 3.24 13.19 -2.67
C VAL A 126 1.99 14.01 -2.38
N LEU A 127 1.63 14.12 -1.10
CA LEU A 127 0.44 14.81 -0.62
C LEU A 127 0.79 16.17 -0.03
N ALA A 128 1.79 16.87 -0.59
CA ALA A 128 2.16 18.20 -0.15
C ALA A 128 0.94 19.14 -0.16
N GLY A 129 0.72 19.85 0.95
CA GLY A 129 -0.42 20.75 1.15
C GLY A 129 -1.71 20.08 1.65
N TRP A 130 -1.72 18.75 1.80
CA TRP A 130 -2.79 18.04 2.47
C TRP A 130 -2.59 18.04 3.99
N GLU A 131 -3.65 17.72 4.72
CA GLU A 131 -3.54 17.33 6.11
C GLU A 131 -3.39 15.81 6.22
N TRP A 132 -2.49 15.37 7.08
CA TRP A 132 -2.26 13.96 7.39
C TRP A 132 -2.48 13.73 8.89
N TRP A 133 -3.30 12.75 9.21
CA TRP A 133 -3.71 12.48 10.59
C TRP A 133 -3.40 11.03 10.93
N ALA A 134 -2.42 10.83 11.81
CA ALA A 134 -2.06 9.52 12.32
C ALA A 134 -3.12 9.02 13.30
N ALA A 135 -3.61 7.80 13.09
CA ALA A 135 -4.41 7.06 14.07
C ALA A 135 -3.46 6.49 15.14
N ASP A 136 -3.09 7.32 16.10
CA ASP A 136 -2.11 6.99 17.13
C ASP A 136 -2.75 6.11 18.22
N PRO A 137 -2.26 4.88 18.45
CA PRO A 137 -2.82 4.01 19.46
C PRO A 137 -2.51 4.49 20.90
N PRO A 138 -3.47 4.38 21.84
CA PRO A 138 -4.85 3.93 21.62
C PRO A 138 -5.78 5.07 21.15
N GLY A 139 -6.23 4.97 19.89
CA GLY A 139 -7.54 5.45 19.44
C GLY A 139 -7.72 6.96 19.23
N LYS A 140 -6.66 7.76 19.05
CA LYS A 140 -6.83 9.19 18.73
C LYS A 140 -6.17 9.55 17.40
N LEU A 141 -6.97 10.15 16.52
CA LEU A 141 -6.41 10.86 15.37
C LEU A 141 -5.67 12.09 15.89
N ARG A 142 -4.42 12.24 15.48
CA ARG A 142 -3.63 13.45 15.70
C ARG A 142 -2.99 13.91 14.40
N PRO A 143 -2.68 15.20 14.25
CA PRO A 143 -1.85 15.65 13.15
C PRO A 143 -0.52 14.88 13.14
N TRP A 144 -0.15 14.41 11.96
CA TRP A 144 1.20 13.95 11.68
C TRP A 144 2.01 15.16 11.21
N LEU A 145 3.01 15.57 11.99
CA LEU A 145 3.73 16.81 11.73
C LEU A 145 4.67 16.66 10.54
N PRO A 146 4.96 17.76 9.81
CA PRO A 146 5.99 17.76 8.79
C PRO A 146 7.32 17.21 9.33
N ASP A 147 7.93 16.30 8.58
CA ASP A 147 9.20 15.63 8.91
C ASP A 147 9.18 14.73 10.16
N GLU A 148 8.05 14.61 10.87
CA GLU A 148 7.91 13.64 11.96
C GLU A 148 8.02 12.22 11.42
N TYR A 149 8.77 11.36 12.10
CA TYR A 149 8.82 9.94 11.80
C TYR A 149 7.89 9.16 12.74
N LEU A 150 6.85 8.53 12.18
CA LEU A 150 5.88 7.75 12.95
C LEU A 150 6.49 6.41 13.40
N PRO A 151 6.33 6.04 14.68
CA PRO A 151 6.89 4.81 15.25
C PRO A 151 6.10 3.54 14.83
N MET A 152 6.70 2.36 15.03
CA MET A 152 6.20 1.03 14.62
C MET A 152 4.76 0.65 15.06
N GLY A 153 4.15 1.38 16.00
CA GLY A 153 2.75 1.16 16.41
C GLY A 153 1.71 1.94 15.61
N VAL A 154 2.12 2.93 14.82
CA VAL A 154 1.21 3.78 14.05
C VAL A 154 1.16 3.26 12.62
N HIS A 155 0.01 2.73 12.21
CA HIS A 155 -0.15 2.09 10.90
C HIS A 155 -1.02 2.89 9.95
N ASP A 156 -2.08 3.52 10.45
CA ASP A 156 -3.11 4.13 9.62
C ASP A 156 -3.01 5.65 9.69
N ILE A 157 -2.90 6.30 8.53
CA ILE A 157 -2.86 7.75 8.40
C ILE A 157 -3.98 8.19 7.46
N TRP A 158 -4.86 9.05 7.95
CA TRP A 158 -5.97 9.58 7.18
C TRP A 158 -5.56 10.90 6.53
N CYS A 159 -5.82 11.02 5.23
CA CYS A 159 -5.34 12.15 4.44
C CYS A 159 -6.51 12.90 3.80
N ARG A 160 -6.47 14.23 3.88
CA ARG A 160 -7.45 15.11 3.22
C ARG A 160 -6.80 16.37 2.62
N PRO A 161 -7.36 16.98 1.55
CA PRO A 161 -6.76 18.14 0.89
C PRO A 161 -6.67 19.41 1.73
N GLY A 162 -7.36 19.47 2.87
CA GLY A 162 -7.30 20.62 3.77
C GLY A 162 -8.32 20.54 4.90
N PRO A 163 -8.28 21.53 5.82
CA PRO A 163 -9.19 21.58 6.97
C PRO A 163 -10.67 21.55 6.54
N GLY A 164 -11.46 20.71 7.19
CA GLY A 164 -12.90 20.57 6.94
C GLY A 164 -13.27 19.96 5.59
N LYS A 165 -12.30 19.46 4.81
CA LYS A 165 -12.57 18.64 3.63
C LYS A 165 -12.79 17.18 4.04
N PRO A 166 -13.54 16.39 3.25
CA PRO A 166 -13.68 14.96 3.53
C PRO A 166 -12.34 14.24 3.44
N TRP A 167 -12.23 13.13 4.16
CA TRP A 167 -11.13 12.17 4.00
C TRP A 167 -11.18 11.55 2.62
N ARG A 168 -10.03 11.55 1.94
CA ARG A 168 -9.94 11.14 0.53
C ARG A 168 -9.19 9.83 0.36
N LEU A 169 -8.22 9.53 1.21
CA LEU A 169 -7.42 8.30 1.17
C LEU A 169 -6.84 7.97 2.54
N GLN A 170 -6.54 6.69 2.75
CA GLN A 170 -5.80 6.19 3.89
C GLN A 170 -4.42 5.68 3.43
N ILE A 171 -3.36 6.09 4.14
CA ILE A 171 -2.04 5.48 4.03
C ILE A 171 -1.91 4.42 5.11
N MET A 172 -1.44 3.25 4.73
CA MET A 172 -1.07 2.16 5.62
C MET A 172 0.45 1.97 5.62
N LEU A 173 1.05 1.95 6.80
CA LEU A 173 2.47 1.67 6.99
C LEU A 173 2.67 0.24 7.49
N ASP A 174 3.38 -0.54 6.67
CA ASP A 174 3.82 -1.89 7.00
C ASP A 174 5.34 -1.94 7.19
N GLU A 175 5.81 -2.94 7.94
CA GLU A 175 7.21 -3.08 8.31
C GLU A 175 8.00 -3.84 7.25
N ALA A 176 9.27 -3.45 7.10
CA ALA A 176 10.24 -4.14 6.29
C ALA A 176 11.57 -4.26 7.03
N GLN A 177 12.23 -5.40 6.84
CA GLN A 177 13.56 -5.67 7.37
C GLN A 177 14.33 -6.54 6.36
N ASP A 178 15.54 -6.13 6.00
CA ASP A 178 16.45 -6.90 5.16
C ASP A 178 15.85 -7.39 3.82
N GLY A 179 15.00 -6.55 3.20
CA GLY A 179 14.31 -6.87 1.94
C GLY A 179 13.08 -7.76 2.08
N LEU A 180 12.70 -8.10 3.31
CA LEU A 180 11.48 -8.83 3.66
C LEU A 180 10.45 -7.88 4.22
N TRP A 181 9.21 -8.01 3.76
CA TRP A 181 8.05 -7.51 4.48
C TRP A 181 7.77 -8.39 5.68
N VAL A 182 7.44 -7.78 6.81
CA VAL A 182 7.13 -8.47 8.07
C VAL A 182 5.73 -8.10 8.49
N SER A 183 4.87 -9.10 8.73
CA SER A 183 3.52 -8.81 9.18
C SER A 183 3.52 -8.24 10.60
N ARG A 184 2.78 -7.15 10.78
CA ARG A 184 2.43 -6.62 12.11
C ARG A 184 1.44 -7.49 12.90
N ARG A 185 0.91 -8.56 12.31
CA ARG A 185 0.01 -9.50 13.01
C ARG A 185 0.79 -10.63 13.67
N ASP A 186 1.88 -11.06 13.02
CA ASP A 186 2.74 -12.14 13.43
C ASP A 186 4.06 -12.04 12.65
N THR A 187 5.16 -11.84 13.36
CA THR A 187 6.47 -11.60 12.75
C THR A 187 7.03 -12.85 12.06
N ALA A 188 6.51 -14.04 12.35
CA ALA A 188 6.85 -15.26 11.62
C ALA A 188 6.26 -15.26 10.19
N VAL A 189 5.24 -14.44 9.94
CA VAL A 189 4.68 -14.25 8.60
C VAL A 189 5.42 -13.12 7.90
N HIS A 190 6.34 -13.50 7.03
CA HIS A 190 7.15 -12.57 6.24
C HIS A 190 7.31 -13.05 4.79
N ARG A 191 7.60 -12.14 3.86
CA ARG A 191 7.89 -12.49 2.45
C ARG A 191 8.75 -11.43 1.75
N PRO A 192 9.47 -11.76 0.67
CA PRO A 192 10.23 -10.77 -0.09
C PRO A 192 9.34 -9.61 -0.54
N ILE A 193 9.81 -8.37 -0.36
CA ILE A 193 9.07 -7.15 -0.75
C ILE A 193 8.71 -7.19 -2.24
N ALA A 194 9.63 -7.70 -3.08
CA ALA A 194 9.44 -7.86 -4.52
C ALA A 194 8.24 -8.75 -4.89
N GLU A 195 7.76 -9.58 -3.96
CA GLU A 195 6.62 -10.46 -4.17
C GLU A 195 5.31 -9.93 -3.58
N LEU A 196 5.33 -8.84 -2.80
CA LEU A 196 4.11 -8.27 -2.21
C LEU A 196 3.13 -7.76 -3.26
N GLY A 197 3.65 -7.26 -4.38
CA GLY A 197 2.88 -6.55 -5.39
C GLY A 197 2.62 -7.34 -6.66
N ALA A 198 1.63 -6.84 -7.39
CA ALA A 198 1.47 -7.03 -8.82
C ALA A 198 1.13 -5.68 -9.48
N ILE A 199 1.22 -5.61 -10.81
CA ILE A 199 0.86 -4.44 -11.60
C ILE A 199 -0.38 -4.77 -12.42
N SER A 200 -1.40 -3.91 -12.36
CA SER A 200 -2.63 -4.12 -13.13
C SER A 200 -2.42 -3.85 -14.61
N THR A 201 -3.40 -4.20 -15.46
CA THR A 201 -3.37 -3.86 -16.89
C THR A 201 -3.33 -2.36 -17.17
N ALA A 202 -3.79 -1.54 -16.21
CA ALA A 202 -3.71 -0.08 -16.25
C ALA A 202 -2.38 0.48 -15.71
N GLY A 203 -1.40 -0.38 -15.37
CA GLY A 203 -0.11 0.05 -14.84
C GLY A 203 -0.12 0.46 -13.36
N ILE A 204 -1.19 0.14 -12.63
CA ILE A 204 -1.35 0.53 -11.22
C ILE A 204 -0.77 -0.56 -10.33
N PRO A 205 0.20 -0.28 -9.45
CA PRO A 205 0.70 -1.25 -8.48
C PRO A 205 -0.35 -1.52 -7.41
N TYR A 206 -0.54 -2.80 -7.08
CA TYR A 206 -1.48 -3.23 -6.04
C TYR A 206 -0.94 -4.40 -5.24
N LEU A 207 -1.36 -4.47 -3.98
CA LEU A 207 -0.99 -5.55 -3.07
C LEU A 207 -1.66 -6.84 -3.52
N ARG A 208 -0.90 -7.94 -3.54
CA ARG A 208 -1.43 -9.23 -3.94
C ARG A 208 -2.62 -9.64 -3.07
N PRO A 209 -3.65 -10.26 -3.68
CA PRO A 209 -4.90 -10.57 -2.98
C PRO A 209 -4.69 -11.47 -1.77
N GLU A 210 -3.78 -12.44 -1.81
CA GLU A 210 -3.52 -13.30 -0.66
C GLU A 210 -3.01 -12.52 0.56
N VAL A 211 -2.20 -11.47 0.38
CA VAL A 211 -1.71 -10.65 1.50
C VAL A 211 -2.85 -9.85 2.12
N GLN A 212 -3.76 -9.31 1.29
CA GLN A 212 -4.94 -8.60 1.78
C GLN A 212 -5.91 -9.50 2.53
N LEU A 213 -6.15 -10.69 1.99
CA LEU A 213 -7.03 -11.68 2.61
C LEU A 213 -6.45 -12.15 3.94
N TYR A 214 -5.14 -12.33 4.04
CA TYR A 214 -4.49 -12.65 5.32
C TYR A 214 -4.81 -11.61 6.40
N TYR A 215 -4.67 -10.31 6.11
CA TYR A 215 -5.03 -9.26 7.08
C TYR A 215 -6.52 -9.22 7.43
N LYS A 216 -7.39 -9.53 6.47
CA LYS A 216 -8.85 -9.59 6.65
C LYS A 216 -9.31 -10.80 7.47
N ALA A 217 -8.52 -11.87 7.49
CA ALA A 217 -8.84 -13.10 8.21
C ALA A 217 -8.90 -12.93 9.73
N LYS A 218 -8.30 -11.89 10.32
CA LYS A 218 -8.34 -11.67 11.78
C LYS A 218 -9.76 -11.62 12.34
N ASN A 219 -10.66 -10.90 11.67
CA ASN A 219 -12.06 -10.72 12.05
C ASN A 219 -12.89 -10.41 10.79
N PRO A 220 -13.22 -11.43 9.98
CA PRO A 220 -13.88 -11.23 8.69
C PRO A 220 -15.23 -10.52 8.84
N ARG A 221 -15.42 -9.41 8.12
CA ARG A 221 -16.72 -8.74 7.98
C ARG A 221 -17.43 -9.25 6.72
N PRO A 222 -18.75 -8.98 6.55
CA PRO A 222 -19.46 -9.37 5.33
C PRO A 222 -18.78 -8.92 4.02
N LYS A 223 -18.21 -7.72 4.00
CA LYS A 223 -17.46 -7.23 2.83
C LYS A 223 -16.15 -8.00 2.58
N ASP A 224 -15.51 -8.49 3.64
CA ASP A 224 -14.29 -9.28 3.54
C ASP A 224 -14.60 -10.72 3.05
N GLU A 225 -15.78 -11.26 3.37
CA GLU A 225 -16.29 -12.51 2.80
C GLU A 225 -16.59 -12.40 1.30
N SER A 226 -17.14 -11.27 0.86
CA SER A 226 -17.30 -10.97 -0.56
C SER A 226 -15.94 -10.86 -1.26
N ASP A 227 -14.98 -10.18 -0.65
CA ASP A 227 -13.61 -10.04 -1.17
C ASP A 227 -12.94 -11.42 -1.33
N LEU A 228 -13.01 -12.30 -0.32
CA LEU A 228 -12.50 -13.67 -0.43
C LEU A 228 -13.16 -14.43 -1.57
N THR A 229 -14.49 -14.41 -1.61
CA THR A 229 -15.26 -15.18 -2.61
C THR A 229 -14.89 -14.76 -4.03
N ALA A 230 -14.75 -13.46 -4.28
CA ALA A 230 -14.36 -12.93 -5.57
C ALA A 230 -12.89 -13.23 -5.94
N ALA A 231 -11.99 -13.22 -4.96
CA ALA A 231 -10.57 -13.48 -5.19
C ALA A 231 -10.23 -14.96 -5.40
N LEU A 232 -10.96 -15.90 -4.78
CA LEU A 232 -10.64 -17.33 -4.82
C LEU A 232 -10.35 -17.87 -6.24
N PRO A 233 -11.17 -17.58 -7.28
CA PRO A 233 -10.92 -18.05 -8.64
C PRO A 233 -9.62 -17.52 -9.27
N THR A 234 -9.09 -16.40 -8.78
CA THR A 234 -7.88 -15.78 -9.33
C THR A 234 -6.61 -16.18 -8.58
N LEU A 235 -6.73 -16.77 -7.38
CA LEU A 235 -5.60 -17.27 -6.61
C LEU A 235 -5.05 -18.58 -7.21
N GLY A 236 -3.78 -18.56 -7.62
CA GLY A 236 -3.05 -19.76 -8.02
C GLY A 236 -2.70 -20.68 -6.84
N PRO A 237 -2.22 -21.92 -7.11
CA PRO A 237 -1.93 -22.91 -6.06
C PRO A 237 -0.98 -22.40 -4.96
N THR A 238 0.12 -21.74 -5.35
CA THR A 238 1.11 -21.21 -4.39
C THR A 238 0.53 -20.09 -3.52
N GLN A 239 -0.33 -19.23 -4.08
CA GLN A 239 -0.97 -18.14 -3.32
C GLN A 239 -1.97 -18.69 -2.30
N ARG A 240 -2.74 -19.72 -2.68
CA ARG A 240 -3.68 -20.40 -1.78
C ARG A 240 -2.95 -21.10 -0.64
N ILE A 241 -1.84 -21.78 -0.94
CA ILE A 241 -0.99 -22.44 0.08
C ILE A 241 -0.43 -21.40 1.05
N TRP A 242 0.17 -20.32 0.53
CA TRP A 242 0.73 -19.26 1.37
C TRP A 242 -0.35 -18.63 2.27
N LEU A 243 -1.53 -18.34 1.73
CA LEU A 243 -2.64 -17.78 2.49
C LEU A 243 -3.10 -18.72 3.61
N ALA A 244 -3.22 -20.02 3.31
CA ALA A 244 -3.62 -21.01 4.30
C ALA A 244 -2.60 -21.11 5.44
N GLU A 245 -1.32 -21.20 5.10
CA GLU A 245 -0.22 -21.30 6.08
C GLU A 245 -0.12 -20.04 6.95
N ALA A 246 -0.21 -18.85 6.34
CA ALA A 246 -0.17 -17.59 7.07
C ALA A 246 -1.37 -17.45 8.04
N ILE A 247 -2.58 -17.79 7.60
CA ILE A 247 -3.77 -17.77 8.46
C ILE A 247 -3.62 -18.76 9.62
N LEU A 248 -3.16 -19.99 9.35
CA LEU A 248 -3.00 -21.02 10.37
C LEU A 248 -1.93 -20.66 11.40
N ALA A 249 -0.81 -20.10 10.97
CA ALA A 249 0.26 -19.66 11.85
C ALA A 249 -0.21 -18.56 12.81
N THR A 250 -0.90 -17.54 12.28
CA THR A 250 -1.27 -16.36 13.05
C THR A 250 -2.57 -16.51 13.85
N TYR A 251 -3.57 -17.21 13.30
CA TYR A 251 -4.93 -17.25 13.86
C TYR A 251 -5.39 -18.65 14.29
N GLY A 252 -4.61 -19.70 14.01
CA GLY A 252 -5.02 -21.08 14.26
C GLY A 252 -6.06 -21.59 13.25
N ASP A 253 -6.88 -22.57 13.66
CA ASP A 253 -7.94 -23.10 12.80
C ASP A 253 -8.93 -21.99 12.40
N HIS A 254 -9.20 -21.89 11.10
CA HIS A 254 -9.94 -20.76 10.54
C HIS A 254 -10.87 -21.17 9.39
N PRO A 255 -12.13 -20.69 9.35
CA PRO A 255 -13.11 -21.08 8.34
C PRO A 255 -12.66 -20.88 6.89
N TRP A 256 -11.86 -19.84 6.62
CA TRP A 256 -11.36 -19.57 5.27
C TRP A 256 -10.39 -20.63 4.76
N VAL A 257 -9.60 -21.27 5.64
CA VAL A 257 -8.63 -22.29 5.24
C VAL A 257 -9.32 -23.48 4.56
N HIS A 258 -10.50 -23.84 5.06
CA HIS A 258 -11.33 -24.92 4.50
C HIS A 258 -11.85 -24.61 3.09
N ARG A 259 -11.87 -23.34 2.69
CA ARG A 259 -12.32 -22.86 1.37
C ARG A 259 -11.19 -22.66 0.36
N LEU A 260 -9.92 -22.68 0.78
CA LEU A 260 -8.77 -22.41 -0.10
C LEU A 260 -8.39 -23.60 -1.00
N GLU A 261 -9.02 -24.76 -0.82
CA GLU A 261 -8.79 -25.98 -1.63
C GLU A 261 -7.30 -26.41 -1.69
N VAL A 262 -6.54 -26.19 -0.62
CA VAL A 262 -5.11 -26.57 -0.55
C VAL A 262 -4.94 -28.06 -0.19
N PRO A 263 -3.80 -28.71 -0.48
CA PRO A 263 -3.54 -30.08 -0.01
C PRO A 263 -3.66 -30.21 1.52
N ALA A 264 -4.07 -31.39 2.02
CA ALA A 264 -4.38 -31.61 3.44
C ALA A 264 -3.25 -31.24 4.41
N ARG A 265 -1.98 -31.37 4.00
CA ARG A 265 -0.80 -30.98 4.79
C ARG A 265 -0.73 -29.48 5.09
N HIS A 266 -1.35 -28.63 4.25
CA HIS A 266 -1.40 -27.19 4.41
C HIS A 266 -2.71 -26.70 5.05
N ARG A 267 -3.54 -27.61 5.58
CA ARG A 267 -4.82 -27.28 6.27
C ARG A 267 -4.76 -27.47 7.79
N ARG A 268 -3.56 -27.70 8.34
CA ARG A 268 -3.37 -27.94 9.77
C ARG A 268 -2.31 -26.97 10.28
N PRO A 269 -2.46 -26.44 11.51
CA PRO A 269 -1.39 -25.71 12.15
C PRO A 269 -0.10 -26.54 12.11
N PRO A 270 1.08 -25.91 11.98
CA PRO A 270 2.35 -26.60 12.20
C PRO A 270 2.26 -27.36 13.53
N GLN A 271 2.63 -28.64 13.52
CA GLN A 271 2.76 -29.39 14.75
C GLN A 271 3.96 -28.77 15.48
N ALA A 272 3.73 -27.97 16.52
CA ALA A 272 4.82 -27.48 17.36
C ALA A 272 5.46 -28.72 17.99
N ASP A 273 6.68 -29.07 17.55
CA ASP A 273 7.49 -30.01 18.29
C ASP A 273 7.82 -29.34 19.62
N LEU A 274 7.66 -30.06 20.73
CA LEU A 274 7.88 -29.65 22.12
C LEU A 274 9.30 -29.11 22.43
N LEU A 275 10.15 -28.89 21.42
CA LEU A 275 11.52 -28.42 21.52
C LEU A 275 11.71 -26.94 21.14
N ASP A 276 10.70 -26.27 20.59
CA ASP A 276 10.78 -24.85 20.17
C ASP A 276 10.44 -23.83 21.30
N ASP A 277 10.13 -24.30 22.52
CA ASP A 277 9.81 -23.48 23.71
C ASP A 277 11.04 -22.82 24.38
N LEU A 278 12.11 -22.52 23.65
CA LEU A 278 13.20 -21.70 24.20
C LEU A 278 12.86 -20.21 24.03
N PRO A 279 12.76 -19.43 25.13
CA PRO A 279 12.42 -18.01 25.03
C PRO A 279 13.51 -17.25 24.28
N TYR A 280 13.15 -16.68 23.13
CA TYR A 280 13.96 -15.72 22.41
C TYR A 280 13.84 -14.36 23.12
N ASP A 281 14.86 -14.00 23.88
CA ASP A 281 14.97 -12.73 24.60
C ASP A 281 15.27 -11.59 23.60
N TRP A 282 14.31 -10.67 23.44
CA TRP A 282 14.37 -9.56 22.51
C TRP A 282 14.83 -8.24 23.14
N GLU A 283 15.13 -8.18 24.44
CA GLU A 283 15.53 -6.93 25.13
C GLU A 283 17.02 -6.57 25.00
N GLN A 284 17.77 -7.24 24.12
CA GLN A 284 19.17 -6.91 23.86
C GLN A 284 19.49 -6.78 22.38
N ARG A 285 19.20 -5.60 21.78
CA ARG A 285 19.99 -4.95 20.71
C ARG A 285 19.49 -3.55 20.37
#